data_AF-A0A8X7UWT9-F1
#
_entry.id   AF-A0A8X7UWT9-F1
#
_cell.length_a   1.000
_cell.length_b   1.000
_cell.length_c   1.000
_cell.angle_alpha   90.00
_cell.angle_beta   90.00
_cell.angle_gamma   90.00
#
_symmetry.space_group_name_H-M   'P 1'
#
loop_
_entity.id
_entity.type
_entity.pdbx_description
1 polymer ?
#
loop_
_entity_poly.entity_id
_entity_poly.type
_entity_poly.pdbx_seq_one_letter_code
_entity_poly.pdbx_strand_id
1 'polypeptide(L)'
;MEEAPAYLPDIDDTNWQVWHGNGTKCPKGTIPVRRLSGTTGSQPGREATLGHEYAIGFLNPPPPKIYGTKAVMNVWHPKVERAKEFSLGQVWLTAGSYENNELNSIEAGWQVYPEIYMDYQPRLFIFWTADAYTSSKCYNLRCPGFIQTSRKVLIEGAISPQSTFGGSQTELTIQIWKDPNLGPWWLGVRLSNGSDLTPIGYWPLELFTRLTDHAENVQWGGEIVNLNVSGRHTSTQMGSGFLPRNDKAAYVRDLQIALSIGKFQAVSDLKVGATNPTYYNVEKYSNTSFAYGGPERGDAVQLSLDAVLRGTRFLKLKKPVISHSSPTNPKRRAEKGTIE
;
A
#
# COMPACT_ATOMS: atom_id res chain seq x y z
N MET A 1 7.07 26.66 10.36
CA MET A 1 6.68 26.25 11.71
C MET A 1 5.19 26.45 11.79
N GLU A 2 4.42 25.39 11.96
CA GLU A 2 2.98 25.45 12.16
C GLU A 2 2.69 24.67 13.44
N GLU A 3 2.03 25.32 14.41
CA GLU A 3 1.80 24.75 15.74
C GLU A 3 0.81 23.59 15.65
N ALA A 4 1.22 22.42 16.16
CA ALA A 4 0.35 21.26 16.27
C ALA A 4 -0.80 21.53 17.26
N PRO A 5 -2.04 21.07 16.99
CA PRO A 5 -3.17 21.31 17.88
C PRO A 5 -2.93 20.73 19.28
N ALA A 6 -3.19 21.57 20.28
CA ALA A 6 -2.92 21.33 21.69
C ALA A 6 -4.03 20.53 22.38
N TYR A 7 -4.20 19.25 22.05
CA TYR A 7 -4.72 18.22 22.97
C TYR A 7 -4.69 16.86 22.27
N LEU A 8 -3.67 16.04 22.54
CA LEU A 8 -3.70 14.62 22.22
C LEU A 8 -3.31 13.87 23.50
N PRO A 9 -4.18 12.97 24.03
CA PRO A 9 -3.93 12.28 25.30
C PRO A 9 -2.67 11.43 25.24
N ASP A 10 -1.90 11.46 26.32
CA ASP A 10 -0.62 10.76 26.43
C ASP A 10 -0.86 9.32 26.89
N ILE A 11 -1.11 8.41 25.94
CA ILE A 11 -1.31 6.97 26.22
C ILE A 11 0.00 6.18 25.97
N ASP A 12 0.24 5.18 26.81
CA ASP A 12 1.54 4.56 27.09
C ASP A 12 1.85 3.26 26.32
N ASP A 13 1.22 3.04 25.16
CA ASP A 13 1.24 1.73 24.48
C ASP A 13 2.15 1.67 23.23
N THR A 14 3.35 2.25 23.30
CA THR A 14 4.22 2.45 22.13
C THR A 14 5.36 1.44 21.95
N ASN A 15 5.42 0.33 22.70
CA ASN A 15 6.58 -0.58 22.71
C ASN A 15 6.69 -1.55 21.53
N TRP A 16 6.29 -1.13 20.32
CA TRP A 16 6.27 -2.00 19.13
C TRP A 16 7.29 -1.65 18.05
N GLN A 17 8.04 -0.55 18.24
CA GLN A 17 9.23 -0.26 17.45
C GLN A 17 10.49 -0.49 18.27
N VAL A 18 11.52 -1.08 17.67
CA VAL A 18 12.76 -1.47 18.36
C VAL A 18 13.41 -0.32 19.14
N TRP A 19 13.29 0.91 18.66
CA TRP A 19 13.84 2.09 19.32
C TRP A 19 13.11 2.50 20.62
N HIS A 20 11.96 1.89 20.94
CA HIS A 20 11.28 2.03 22.22
C HIS A 20 11.75 1.04 23.28
N GLY A 21 12.67 0.12 22.96
CA GLY A 21 13.11 -0.94 23.90
C GLY A 21 13.59 -0.44 25.28
N ASN A 22 13.95 0.85 25.38
CA ASN A 22 14.37 1.49 26.64
C ASN A 22 13.33 2.51 27.19
N GLY A 23 12.07 2.47 26.73
CA GLY A 23 11.03 3.43 27.11
C GLY A 23 11.21 4.84 26.50
N THR A 24 12.13 4.98 25.55
CA THR A 24 12.50 6.26 24.95
C THR A 24 11.40 6.81 24.05
N LYS A 25 11.04 8.08 24.27
CA LYS A 25 10.17 8.91 23.42
C LYS A 25 10.91 10.20 23.10
N CYS A 26 10.64 10.81 21.94
CA CYS A 26 11.28 12.08 21.58
C CYS A 26 10.81 13.22 22.51
N PRO A 27 11.71 14.15 22.92
CA PRO A 27 11.35 15.34 23.68
C PRO A 27 10.21 16.14 23.05
N LYS A 28 9.42 16.85 23.86
CA LYS A 28 8.35 17.73 23.36
C LYS A 28 8.92 18.71 22.32
N GLY A 29 8.24 18.82 21.18
CA GLY A 29 8.68 19.64 20.05
C GLY A 29 9.63 18.94 19.07
N THR A 30 9.97 17.66 19.27
CA THR A 30 10.85 16.90 18.37
C THR A 30 10.19 15.61 17.89
N ILE A 31 10.61 15.11 16.73
CA ILE A 31 10.14 13.86 16.15
C ILE A 31 11.29 12.85 16.00
N PRO A 32 11.03 11.54 16.10
CA PRO A 32 12.03 10.53 15.80
C PRO A 32 12.27 10.49 14.29
N VAL A 33 13.54 10.60 13.90
CA VAL A 33 13.99 10.49 12.51
C VAL A 33 15.14 9.49 12.44
N ARG A 34 15.08 8.57 11.49
CA ARG A 34 16.16 7.60 11.28
C ARG A 34 17.36 8.32 10.65
N ARG A 35 18.51 8.29 11.33
CA ARG A 35 19.77 8.80 10.78
C ARG A 35 20.29 7.83 9.72
N LEU A 36 20.59 8.35 8.53
CA LEU A 36 21.25 7.59 7.46
C LEU A 36 22.76 7.88 7.56
N SER A 37 23.58 6.85 7.80
CA SER A 37 25.04 6.97 7.67
C SER A 37 25.42 6.70 6.22
N GLY A 38 25.90 7.72 5.49
CA GLY A 38 26.34 7.60 4.10
C GLY A 38 25.34 8.20 3.10
N THR A 39 25.88 8.67 1.97
CA THR A 39 25.23 9.40 0.85
C THR A 39 23.73 9.16 0.74
N THR A 40 22.95 10.25 0.69
CA THR A 40 21.52 10.27 0.35
C THR A 40 21.24 9.24 -0.74
N GLY A 41 20.75 8.07 -0.35
CA GLY A 41 20.47 6.99 -1.29
C GLY A 41 19.54 7.55 -2.34
N SER A 42 19.99 7.54 -3.60
CA SER A 42 19.14 7.92 -4.72
C SER A 42 17.84 7.16 -4.60
N GLN A 43 16.71 7.85 -4.77
CA GLN A 43 15.45 7.13 -4.88
C GLN A 43 15.58 6.09 -5.99
N PRO A 44 15.06 4.86 -5.81
CA PRO A 44 15.15 3.83 -6.82
C PRO A 44 14.66 4.36 -8.18
N GLY A 45 15.62 4.57 -9.09
CA GLY A 45 15.40 5.18 -10.41
C GLY A 45 15.02 4.15 -11.46
N ARG A 46 14.01 3.33 -11.22
CA ARG A 46 13.42 2.45 -12.23
C ARG A 46 11.94 2.76 -12.41
N GLU A 47 11.44 2.59 -13.64
CA GLU A 47 10.03 2.75 -14.00
C GLU A 47 9.15 2.16 -12.90
N ALA A 48 8.28 2.97 -12.31
CA ALA A 48 7.54 2.66 -11.09
C ALA A 48 6.53 1.51 -11.19
N THR A 49 6.52 0.80 -12.32
CA THR A 49 5.63 -0.33 -12.59
C THR A 49 6.38 -1.56 -13.12
N LEU A 50 7.70 -1.47 -13.36
CA LEU A 50 8.44 -2.55 -14.00
C LEU A 50 8.82 -3.64 -12.98
N GLY A 51 8.29 -4.84 -13.19
CA GLY A 51 8.57 -6.01 -12.35
C GLY A 51 7.75 -6.07 -11.06
N HIS A 52 6.79 -5.17 -10.87
CA HIS A 52 5.93 -5.20 -9.69
C HIS A 52 4.83 -6.26 -9.87
N GLU A 53 4.66 -7.11 -8.86
CA GLU A 53 3.60 -8.12 -8.84
C GLU A 53 2.74 -7.96 -7.58
N TYR A 54 1.43 -8.09 -7.77
CA TYR A 54 0.42 -7.70 -6.79
C TYR A 54 -0.48 -8.89 -6.45
N ALA A 55 -0.96 -8.95 -5.20
CA ALA A 55 -2.08 -9.78 -4.77
C ALA A 55 -2.95 -8.97 -3.79
N ILE A 56 -4.07 -8.46 -4.28
CA ILE A 56 -4.72 -7.26 -3.71
C ILE A 56 -6.25 -7.38 -3.65
N GLY A 57 -6.84 -6.63 -2.72
CA GLY A 57 -8.26 -6.31 -2.67
C GLY A 57 -8.54 -4.91 -3.23
N PHE A 58 -9.68 -4.74 -3.89
CA PHE A 58 -10.12 -3.48 -4.51
C PHE A 58 -11.65 -3.40 -4.64
N LEU A 59 -12.16 -2.23 -5.03
CA LEU A 59 -13.57 -1.99 -5.32
C LEU A 59 -13.77 -1.80 -6.82
N ASN A 60 -14.77 -2.45 -7.40
CA ASN A 60 -15.13 -2.27 -8.81
C ASN A 60 -16.63 -2.47 -9.05
N PRO A 61 -17.38 -1.44 -9.51
CA PRO A 61 -16.89 -0.07 -9.71
C PRO A 61 -16.48 0.58 -8.38
N PRO A 62 -15.53 1.53 -8.40
CA PRO A 62 -15.17 2.26 -7.19
C PRO A 62 -16.31 3.20 -6.75
N PRO A 63 -16.41 3.51 -5.45
CA PRO A 63 -17.28 4.58 -4.97
C PRO A 63 -16.92 5.93 -5.61
N PRO A 64 -17.89 6.85 -5.77
CA PRO A 64 -17.65 8.12 -6.45
C PRO A 64 -16.68 9.04 -5.70
N LYS A 65 -16.62 8.95 -4.36
CA LYS A 65 -15.70 9.70 -3.52
C LYS A 65 -15.24 8.89 -2.33
N ILE A 66 -13.95 8.92 -2.04
CA ILE A 66 -13.34 8.27 -0.88
C ILE A 66 -12.54 9.33 -0.11
N TYR A 67 -12.90 9.54 1.14
CA TYR A 67 -12.27 10.50 2.07
C TYR A 67 -11.37 9.80 3.10
N GLY A 68 -11.17 8.50 2.97
CA GLY A 68 -10.29 7.75 3.85
C GLY A 68 -10.45 6.24 3.71
N THR A 69 -9.48 5.52 4.27
CA THR A 69 -9.48 4.07 4.38
C THR A 69 -8.86 3.64 5.70
N LYS A 70 -9.35 2.51 6.23
CA LYS A 70 -8.80 1.84 7.41
C LYS A 70 -8.70 0.35 7.10
N ALA A 71 -7.56 -0.25 7.42
CA ALA A 71 -7.36 -1.68 7.26
C ALA A 71 -6.43 -2.22 8.35
N VAL A 72 -6.62 -3.48 8.71
CA VAL A 72 -5.74 -4.24 9.61
C VAL A 72 -5.00 -5.26 8.78
N MET A 73 -3.67 -5.30 8.87
CA MET A 73 -2.83 -6.29 8.19
C MET A 73 -1.82 -6.91 9.15
N ASN A 74 -1.56 -8.20 9.04
CA ASN A 74 -0.48 -8.81 9.83
C ASN A 74 0.89 -8.50 9.22
N VAL A 75 1.88 -8.32 10.10
CA VAL A 75 3.26 -7.95 9.75
C VAL A 75 4.11 -9.21 9.77
N TRP A 76 4.80 -9.47 8.65
CA TRP A 76 5.70 -10.63 8.49
C TRP A 76 7.13 -10.18 8.20
N HIS A 77 8.07 -11.11 8.30
CA HIS A 77 9.46 -10.95 7.87
C HIS A 77 9.70 -11.83 6.64
N PRO A 78 9.17 -11.46 5.46
CA PRO A 78 9.37 -12.23 4.24
C PRO A 78 10.84 -12.28 3.84
N LYS A 79 11.28 -13.41 3.28
CA LYS A 79 12.57 -13.47 2.57
C LYS A 79 12.48 -12.62 1.31
N VAL A 80 13.37 -11.64 1.19
CA VAL A 80 13.63 -10.91 -0.06
C VAL A 80 14.90 -11.48 -0.70
N GLU A 81 14.83 -11.90 -1.96
CA GLU A 81 15.95 -12.56 -2.64
C GLU A 81 17.12 -11.61 -2.90
N ARG A 82 16.82 -10.39 -3.34
CA ARG A 82 17.84 -9.41 -3.79
C ARG A 82 17.66 -8.09 -3.08
N ALA A 83 18.75 -7.39 -2.80
CA ALA A 83 18.70 -6.11 -2.09
C ALA A 83 17.82 -5.06 -2.79
N LYS A 84 17.83 -5.06 -4.13
CA LYS A 84 17.03 -4.16 -4.98
C LYS A 84 15.58 -4.59 -5.20
N GLU A 85 15.17 -5.74 -4.65
CA GLU A 85 13.77 -6.15 -4.57
C GLU A 85 13.18 -5.74 -3.22
N PHE A 86 11.86 -5.78 -3.12
CA PHE A 86 11.16 -5.60 -1.85
C PHE A 86 9.94 -6.51 -1.74
N SER A 87 9.42 -6.59 -0.53
CA SER A 87 8.10 -7.14 -0.22
C SER A 87 7.39 -6.24 0.78
N LEU A 88 6.10 -6.00 0.58
CA LEU A 88 5.31 -5.13 1.44
C LEU A 88 3.86 -5.58 1.58
N GLY A 89 3.21 -5.09 2.64
CA GLY A 89 1.77 -5.07 2.82
C GLY A 89 1.33 -3.62 3.03
N GLN A 90 0.31 -3.17 2.31
CA GLN A 90 -0.06 -1.75 2.29
C GLN A 90 -1.54 -1.48 2.03
N VAL A 91 -1.91 -0.23 2.27
CA VAL A 91 -3.12 0.43 1.75
C VAL A 91 -2.67 1.57 0.84
N TRP A 92 -3.42 1.86 -0.22
CA TRP A 92 -3.19 3.05 -1.01
C TRP A 92 -4.47 3.66 -1.55
N LEU A 93 -4.46 4.99 -1.62
CA LEU A 93 -5.51 5.84 -2.18
C LEU A 93 -4.98 6.51 -3.44
N THR A 94 -5.78 6.53 -4.51
CA THR A 94 -5.39 7.18 -5.76
C THR A 94 -6.50 8.03 -6.36
N ALA A 95 -6.08 9.05 -7.12
CA ALA A 95 -6.95 9.85 -7.98
C ALA A 95 -6.17 10.27 -9.24
N GLY A 96 -6.85 10.31 -10.39
CA GLY A 96 -6.23 10.56 -11.69
C GLY A 96 -5.78 9.28 -12.41
N SER A 97 -4.98 9.45 -13.45
CA SER A 97 -4.63 8.38 -14.40
C SER A 97 -3.14 8.32 -14.74
N TYR A 98 -2.68 7.13 -15.13
CA TYR A 98 -1.33 6.94 -15.66
C TYR A 98 -1.14 7.59 -17.03
N GLU A 99 -2.20 7.69 -17.84
CA GLU A 99 -2.11 8.09 -19.26
C GLU A 99 -1.58 9.52 -19.42
N ASN A 100 -1.94 10.42 -18.51
CA ASN A 100 -1.55 11.83 -18.55
C ASN A 100 -0.52 12.21 -17.48
N ASN A 101 0.13 11.23 -16.83
CA ASN A 101 1.05 11.46 -15.70
C ASN A 101 0.43 12.32 -14.58
N GLU A 102 -0.86 12.15 -14.31
CA GLU A 102 -1.60 12.93 -13.32
C GLU A 102 -2.07 12.09 -12.13
N LEU A 103 -1.74 10.81 -12.13
CA LEU A 103 -2.05 9.92 -11.02
C LEU A 103 -1.35 10.40 -9.75
N ASN A 104 -2.17 10.71 -8.76
CA ASN A 104 -1.74 10.96 -7.40
C ASN A 104 -1.92 9.67 -6.60
N SER A 105 -0.98 9.37 -5.71
CA SER A 105 -1.04 8.21 -4.81
C SER A 105 -0.55 8.59 -3.41
N ILE A 106 -1.21 8.06 -2.39
CA ILE A 106 -0.74 8.03 -1.00
C ILE A 106 -0.77 6.57 -0.55
N GLU A 107 0.36 6.07 -0.04
CA GLU A 107 0.56 4.67 0.31
C GLU A 107 1.17 4.56 1.71
N ALA A 108 0.69 3.61 2.50
CA ALA A 108 1.22 3.34 3.83
C ALA A 108 1.04 1.88 4.22
N GLY A 109 2.01 1.36 4.97
CA GLY A 109 2.00 -0.03 5.40
C GLY A 109 3.32 -0.46 6.03
N TRP A 110 3.66 -1.74 5.91
CA TRP A 110 4.96 -2.26 6.29
C TRP A 110 5.71 -2.78 5.06
N GLN A 111 7.04 -2.67 5.08
CA GLN A 111 7.89 -3.10 3.98
C GLN A 111 9.22 -3.70 4.47
N VAL A 112 9.68 -4.72 3.77
CA VAL A 112 11.07 -5.19 3.77
C VAL A 112 11.72 -4.75 2.45
N TYR A 113 12.70 -3.85 2.53
CA TYR A 113 13.45 -3.36 1.36
C TYR A 113 14.92 -3.12 1.71
N PRO A 114 15.81 -4.10 1.44
CA PRO A 114 17.19 -4.02 1.91
C PRO A 114 18.01 -2.89 1.29
N GLU A 115 17.78 -2.49 0.03
CA GLU A 115 18.46 -1.35 -0.59
C GLU A 115 18.19 -0.04 0.20
N ILE A 116 16.95 0.17 0.63
CA ILE A 116 16.54 1.39 1.34
C ILE A 116 16.90 1.29 2.82
N TYR A 117 16.63 0.15 3.46
CA TYR A 117 16.77 0.03 4.91
C TYR A 117 18.12 -0.50 5.37
N MET A 118 18.96 -1.03 4.49
CA MET A 118 20.25 -1.67 4.82
C MET A 118 20.12 -2.85 5.79
N ASP A 119 18.93 -3.45 5.86
CA ASP A 119 18.59 -4.65 6.61
C ASP A 119 17.33 -5.31 6.03
N TYR A 120 16.92 -6.42 6.62
CA TYR A 120 15.75 -7.20 6.20
C TYR A 120 14.57 -7.05 7.16
N GLN A 121 14.63 -6.11 8.11
CA GLN A 121 13.56 -5.95 9.09
C GLN A 121 12.32 -5.34 8.42
N PRO A 122 11.11 -5.83 8.72
CA PRO A 122 9.90 -5.12 8.30
C PRO A 122 9.80 -3.79 9.03
N ARG A 123 9.61 -2.73 8.25
CA ARG A 123 9.61 -1.35 8.73
C ARG A 123 8.32 -0.67 8.31
N LEU A 124 7.80 0.22 9.17
CA LEU A 124 6.71 1.12 8.78
C LEU A 124 7.20 1.99 7.62
N PHE A 125 6.46 2.03 6.53
CA PHE A 125 6.80 2.84 5.37
C PHE A 125 5.62 3.70 4.94
N ILE A 126 5.97 4.80 4.27
CA ILE A 126 5.04 5.65 3.56
C ILE A 126 5.60 5.97 2.18
N PHE A 127 4.69 6.18 1.23
CA PHE A 127 5.04 6.67 -0.10
C PHE A 127 3.97 7.65 -0.58
N TRP A 128 4.37 8.62 -1.40
CA TRP A 128 3.42 9.40 -2.17
C TRP A 128 3.97 9.76 -3.55
N THR A 129 3.07 10.02 -4.49
CA THR A 129 3.39 10.65 -5.77
C THR A 129 2.28 11.56 -6.24
N ALA A 130 2.60 12.57 -7.03
CA ALA A 130 1.65 13.48 -7.67
C ALA A 130 1.61 13.39 -9.21
N ASP A 131 2.49 12.57 -9.80
CA ASP A 131 2.73 12.58 -11.25
C ASP A 131 2.98 11.19 -11.83
N ALA A 132 2.17 10.21 -11.40
CA ALA A 132 2.29 8.83 -11.83
C ALA A 132 3.70 8.25 -11.63
N TYR A 133 4.29 8.55 -10.46
CA TYR A 133 5.57 8.02 -10.00
C TYR A 133 6.77 8.42 -10.89
N THR A 134 6.64 9.52 -11.64
CA THR A 134 7.68 9.97 -12.55
C THR A 134 8.74 10.76 -11.78
N SER A 135 8.43 12.02 -11.42
CA SER A 135 9.38 12.94 -10.79
C SER A 135 8.98 13.36 -9.36
N SER A 136 7.70 13.61 -9.14
CA SER A 136 7.11 14.08 -7.89
C SER A 136 6.70 12.88 -7.06
N LYS A 137 7.68 12.30 -6.37
CA LYS A 137 7.50 11.13 -5.52
C LYS A 137 8.39 11.16 -4.30
N CYS A 138 7.92 10.57 -3.21
CA CYS A 138 8.71 10.47 -2.00
C CYS A 138 8.59 9.14 -1.31
N TYR A 139 9.76 8.56 -1.03
CA TYR A 139 9.90 7.42 -0.14
C TYR A 139 10.16 7.91 1.29
N ASN A 140 9.30 7.53 2.23
CA ASN A 140 9.43 7.86 3.65
C ASN A 140 9.66 9.37 3.88
N LEU A 141 10.62 9.74 4.73
CA LEU A 141 11.00 11.13 4.98
C LEU A 141 12.28 11.53 4.22
N ARG A 142 12.60 10.84 3.11
CA ARG A 142 13.84 11.07 2.34
C ARG A 142 13.77 12.29 1.43
N CYS A 143 12.63 12.96 1.42
CA CYS A 143 12.31 14.17 0.66
C CYS A 143 11.19 14.93 1.38
N PRO A 144 11.01 16.22 1.05
CA PRO A 144 9.87 17.00 1.52
C PRO A 144 8.54 16.37 1.07
N GLY A 145 7.51 16.50 1.90
CA GLY A 145 6.16 16.10 1.56
C GLY A 145 5.35 15.73 2.79
N PHE A 146 5.70 14.64 3.45
CA PHE A 146 5.00 14.24 4.68
C PHE A 146 5.49 15.05 5.89
N ILE A 147 4.55 15.64 6.63
CA ILE A 147 4.82 16.36 7.87
C ILE A 147 4.54 15.42 9.04
N GLN A 148 5.59 14.81 9.58
CA GLN A 148 5.48 14.01 10.80
C GLN A 148 5.31 14.91 12.02
N THR A 149 4.33 14.58 12.86
CA THR A 149 4.02 15.30 14.11
C THR A 149 4.17 14.40 15.34
N SER A 150 4.07 13.08 15.15
CA SER A 150 4.19 12.12 16.24
C SER A 150 5.63 12.01 16.75
N ARG A 151 5.75 12.12 18.06
CA ARG A 151 6.99 11.89 18.82
C ARG A 151 7.15 10.42 19.25
N LYS A 152 6.13 9.62 18.95
CA LYS A 152 5.93 8.24 19.41
C LYS A 152 6.11 7.21 18.32
N VAL A 153 6.04 7.60 17.05
CA VAL A 153 6.16 6.67 15.93
C VAL A 153 7.24 7.17 15.00
N LEU A 154 8.23 6.32 14.74
CA LEU A 154 9.29 6.53 13.77
C LEU A 154 8.87 5.96 12.42
N ILE A 155 8.71 6.82 11.41
CA ILE A 155 8.70 6.36 10.00
C ILE A 155 10.04 5.68 9.69
N GLU A 156 10.03 4.59 8.93
CA GLU A 156 11.15 3.65 8.78
C GLU A 156 11.50 2.85 10.04
N GLY A 157 10.77 2.97 11.14
CA GLY A 157 11.05 2.21 12.36
C GLY A 157 10.76 0.72 12.17
N ALA A 158 11.69 -0.13 12.62
CA ALA A 158 11.53 -1.59 12.56
C ALA A 158 10.40 -2.04 13.49
N ILE A 159 9.50 -2.87 12.96
CA ILE A 159 8.32 -3.39 13.65
C ILE A 159 8.70 -4.69 14.36
N SER A 160 8.45 -4.77 15.66
CA SER A 160 8.73 -5.95 16.47
C SER A 160 7.74 -6.07 17.64
N PRO A 161 7.27 -7.29 17.99
CA PRO A 161 7.54 -8.57 17.32
C PRO A 161 6.92 -8.66 15.91
N GLN A 162 7.26 -9.70 15.15
CA GLN A 162 6.59 -10.04 13.89
C GLN A 162 5.61 -11.19 14.10
N SER A 163 4.74 -11.42 13.13
CA SER A 163 3.87 -12.60 13.10
C SER A 163 4.69 -13.89 12.98
N THR A 164 4.19 -14.96 13.59
CA THR A 164 4.82 -16.29 13.58
C THR A 164 3.85 -17.35 13.07
N PHE A 165 4.38 -18.39 12.44
CA PHE A 165 3.55 -19.49 11.93
C PHE A 165 2.91 -20.28 13.06
N GLY A 166 1.58 -20.42 13.04
CA GLY A 166 0.83 -21.12 14.10
C GLY A 166 0.93 -20.47 15.49
N GLY A 167 1.42 -19.24 15.56
CA GLY A 167 1.66 -18.52 16.80
C GLY A 167 1.10 -17.09 16.78
N SER A 168 1.73 -16.21 17.57
CA SER A 168 1.28 -14.82 17.72
C SER A 168 1.27 -14.07 16.39
N GLN A 169 0.16 -13.40 16.09
CA GLN A 169 0.05 -12.48 14.96
C GLN A 169 0.26 -11.05 15.45
N THR A 170 1.17 -10.32 14.78
CA THR A 170 1.34 -8.89 15.00
C THR A 170 0.60 -8.14 13.91
N GLU A 171 -0.35 -7.29 14.30
CA GLU A 171 -1.22 -6.58 13.39
C GLU A 171 -0.95 -5.09 13.39
N LEU A 172 -0.83 -4.53 12.19
CA LEU A 172 -0.73 -3.11 11.92
C LEU A 172 -2.08 -2.64 11.36
N THR A 173 -2.76 -1.80 12.13
CA THR A 173 -3.86 -0.99 11.60
C THR A 173 -3.26 0.25 10.94
N ILE A 174 -3.60 0.46 9.66
CA ILE A 174 -3.34 1.71 8.95
C ILE A 174 -4.67 2.43 8.77
N GLN A 175 -4.70 3.72 9.09
CA GLN A 175 -5.80 4.61 8.72
C GLN A 175 -5.26 5.84 8.01
N ILE A 176 -5.78 6.10 6.81
CA ILE A 176 -5.58 7.35 6.08
C ILE A 176 -6.92 8.06 6.02
N TRP A 177 -6.97 9.34 6.37
CA TRP A 177 -8.22 10.10 6.32
C TRP A 177 -7.98 11.54 5.91
N LYS A 178 -8.97 12.13 5.26
CA LYS A 178 -8.99 13.56 4.98
C LYS A 178 -9.39 14.33 6.23
N ASP A 179 -8.62 15.35 6.57
CA ASP A 179 -8.93 16.26 7.66
C ASP A 179 -10.24 17.04 7.36
N PRO A 180 -11.18 17.14 8.31
CA PRO A 180 -12.43 17.86 8.12
C PRO A 180 -12.31 19.38 8.08
N ASN A 181 -11.21 19.95 8.58
CA ASN A 181 -11.06 21.40 8.74
C ASN A 181 -10.14 21.99 7.67
N LEU A 182 -8.89 21.50 7.63
CA LEU A 182 -7.83 22.06 6.78
C LEU A 182 -7.65 21.26 5.49
N GLY A 183 -8.24 20.06 5.42
CA GLY A 183 -8.20 19.18 4.26
C GLY A 183 -6.95 18.32 3.99
N PRO A 184 -5.79 18.39 4.70
CA PRO A 184 -4.68 17.49 4.41
C PRO A 184 -5.05 16.03 4.67
N TRP A 185 -4.27 15.12 4.11
CA TRP A 185 -4.44 13.69 4.35
C TRP A 185 -3.62 13.27 5.56
N TRP A 186 -4.28 12.83 6.62
CA TRP A 186 -3.62 12.32 7.81
C TRP A 186 -3.34 10.82 7.71
N LEU A 187 -2.24 10.41 8.33
CA LEU A 187 -1.90 9.03 8.61
C LEU A 187 -1.98 8.78 10.11
N GLY A 188 -2.57 7.66 10.47
CA GLY A 188 -2.57 7.12 11.82
C GLY A 188 -2.35 5.62 11.80
N VAL A 189 -1.70 5.12 12.84
CA VAL A 189 -1.39 3.70 12.98
C VAL A 189 -1.73 3.18 14.36
N ARG A 190 -1.94 1.88 14.45
CA ARG A 190 -2.08 1.16 15.71
C ARG A 190 -1.49 -0.23 15.53
N LEU A 191 -0.55 -0.63 16.38
CA LEU A 191 -0.10 -2.02 16.44
C LEU A 191 -0.90 -2.80 17.50
N SER A 192 -0.97 -4.13 17.36
CA SER A 192 -1.70 -5.03 18.28
C SER A 192 -1.66 -4.61 19.76
N ASN A 193 -2.79 -4.84 20.46
CA ASN A 193 -3.05 -4.54 21.88
C ASN A 193 -3.07 -3.05 22.30
N GLY A 194 -2.71 -2.11 21.43
CA GLY A 194 -2.94 -0.68 21.66
C GLY A 194 -4.43 -0.32 21.68
N SER A 195 -4.86 0.51 22.65
CA SER A 195 -6.25 0.98 22.75
C SER A 195 -6.65 1.90 21.59
N ASP A 196 -5.75 2.80 21.17
CA ASP A 196 -6.10 3.92 20.29
C ASP A 196 -5.24 4.03 19.03
N LEU A 197 -5.84 4.59 17.98
CA LEU A 197 -5.14 5.00 16.77
C LEU A 197 -4.21 6.18 17.10
N THR A 198 -2.91 6.03 16.82
CA THR A 198 -1.92 7.10 17.00
C THR A 198 -1.76 7.88 15.69
N PRO A 199 -2.16 9.17 15.62
CA PRO A 199 -1.85 10.02 14.48
C PRO A 199 -0.32 10.18 14.35
N ILE A 200 0.21 9.99 13.15
CA ILE A 200 1.64 10.11 12.86
C ILE A 200 1.98 11.49 12.31
N GLY A 201 1.13 12.00 11.40
CA GLY A 201 1.41 13.17 10.60
C GLY A 201 0.49 13.22 9.38
N TYR A 202 0.78 14.14 8.47
CA TYR A 202 -0.08 14.38 7.31
C TYR A 202 0.69 14.73 6.03
N TRP A 203 0.07 14.47 4.89
CA TRP A 203 0.46 15.01 3.59
C TRP A 203 -0.33 16.30 3.33
N PRO A 204 0.35 17.45 3.17
CA PRO A 204 -0.27 18.71 2.76
C PRO A 204 -0.99 18.58 1.42
N LEU A 205 -2.03 19.38 1.23
CA LEU A 205 -2.85 19.37 0.02
C LEU A 205 -2.06 19.82 -1.22
N GLU A 206 -1.10 20.72 -1.00
CA GLU A 206 -0.28 21.37 -2.02
C GLU A 206 0.63 20.38 -2.76
N LEU A 207 0.79 19.17 -2.22
CA LEU A 207 1.50 18.09 -2.92
C LEU A 207 0.71 17.56 -4.12
N PHE A 208 -0.62 17.70 -4.10
CA PHE A 208 -1.51 16.94 -4.96
C PHE A 208 -2.26 17.83 -5.95
N THR A 209 -2.51 17.28 -7.12
CA THR A 209 -3.32 17.87 -8.19
C THR A 209 -4.68 17.20 -8.30
N ARG A 210 -4.78 15.92 -7.93
CA ARG A 210 -5.98 15.09 -8.02
C ARG A 210 -6.51 14.65 -6.65
N LEU A 211 -5.63 14.41 -5.68
CA LEU A 211 -6.03 14.08 -4.29
C LEU A 211 -6.39 15.32 -3.45
N THR A 212 -6.64 16.48 -4.07
CA THR A 212 -6.96 17.73 -3.36
C THR A 212 -8.30 17.67 -2.61
N ASP A 213 -9.31 17.01 -3.17
CA ASP A 213 -10.63 16.82 -2.54
C ASP A 213 -10.85 15.38 -2.03
N HIS A 214 -10.72 14.38 -2.89
CA HIS A 214 -11.01 12.99 -2.54
C HIS A 214 -10.14 12.03 -3.33
N ALA A 215 -10.10 10.77 -2.89
CA ALA A 215 -9.59 9.66 -3.68
C ALA A 215 -10.70 9.07 -4.54
N GLU A 216 -10.34 8.65 -5.74
CA GLU A 216 -11.21 7.98 -6.71
C GLU A 216 -11.14 6.46 -6.56
N ASN A 217 -10.01 5.93 -6.07
CA ASN A 217 -9.82 4.51 -5.82
C ASN A 217 -9.14 4.24 -4.48
N VAL A 218 -9.37 3.04 -3.97
CA VAL A 218 -8.71 2.48 -2.80
C VAL A 218 -8.40 1.02 -3.03
N GLN A 219 -7.23 0.59 -2.60
CA GLN A 219 -6.77 -0.78 -2.73
C GLN A 219 -5.93 -1.17 -1.51
N TRP A 220 -5.83 -2.48 -1.27
CA TRP A 220 -5.14 -3.05 -0.12
C TRP A 220 -4.44 -4.34 -0.53
N GLY A 221 -3.33 -4.70 0.10
CA GLY A 221 -2.73 -6.03 -0.05
C GLY A 221 -1.22 -6.03 -0.22
N GLY A 222 -0.72 -7.06 -0.89
CA GLY A 222 0.70 -7.33 -1.04
C GLY A 222 1.27 -6.89 -2.38
N GLU A 223 2.54 -6.50 -2.33
CA GLU A 223 3.33 -6.15 -3.51
C GLU A 223 4.77 -6.64 -3.33
N ILE A 224 5.36 -7.14 -4.42
CA ILE A 224 6.78 -7.48 -4.52
C ILE A 224 7.38 -6.90 -5.80
N VAL A 225 8.72 -6.82 -5.84
CA VAL A 225 9.46 -6.62 -7.09
C VAL A 225 10.13 -7.91 -7.51
N ASN A 226 9.87 -8.32 -8.74
CA ASN A 226 10.54 -9.39 -9.47
C ASN A 226 11.47 -8.76 -10.52
N LEU A 227 12.78 -8.76 -10.27
CA LEU A 227 13.76 -8.21 -11.22
C LEU A 227 14.03 -9.12 -12.42
N ASN A 228 13.48 -10.35 -12.42
CA ASN A 228 13.66 -11.37 -13.46
C ASN A 228 15.13 -11.57 -13.87
N VAL A 229 16.04 -11.58 -12.90
CA VAL A 229 17.48 -11.69 -13.17
C VAL A 229 17.78 -13.07 -13.76
N SER A 230 18.52 -13.06 -14.87
CA SER A 230 18.85 -14.27 -15.65
C SER A 230 17.62 -15.02 -16.18
N GLY A 231 16.50 -14.32 -16.42
CA GLY A 231 15.28 -14.91 -16.97
C GLY A 231 14.52 -15.81 -15.98
N ARG A 232 14.86 -15.75 -14.70
CA ARG A 232 14.21 -16.51 -13.63
C ARG A 232 13.35 -15.59 -12.76
N HIS A 233 12.14 -16.03 -12.47
CA HIS A 233 11.27 -15.40 -11.49
C HIS A 233 11.91 -15.39 -10.09
N THR A 234 11.76 -14.29 -9.36
CA THR A 234 12.28 -14.15 -8.00
C THR A 234 11.71 -15.19 -7.03
N SER A 235 12.48 -15.54 -5.99
CA SER A 235 12.04 -16.29 -4.81
C SER A 235 11.64 -15.38 -3.63
N THR A 236 11.54 -14.07 -3.86
CA THR A 236 11.03 -13.10 -2.88
C THR A 236 9.62 -13.49 -2.43
N GLN A 237 9.40 -13.50 -1.12
CA GLN A 237 8.11 -13.84 -0.52
C GLN A 237 7.23 -12.60 -0.40
N MET A 238 5.95 -12.73 -0.72
CA MET A 238 4.89 -11.78 -0.41
C MET A 238 4.20 -12.19 0.89
N GLY A 239 4.02 -11.23 1.80
CA GLY A 239 3.38 -11.49 3.09
C GLY A 239 4.16 -12.54 3.91
N SER A 240 3.51 -13.65 4.25
CA SER A 240 4.12 -14.75 5.00
C SER A 240 4.90 -15.74 4.12
N GLY A 241 4.79 -15.61 2.79
CA GLY A 241 5.30 -16.57 1.81
C GLY A 241 4.39 -17.77 1.55
N PHE A 242 3.28 -17.92 2.29
CA PHE A 242 2.28 -18.96 2.04
C PHE A 242 1.19 -18.46 1.09
N LEU A 243 0.62 -19.37 0.29
CA LEU A 243 -0.56 -19.09 -0.53
C LEU A 243 -1.82 -18.96 0.35
N PRO A 244 -2.84 -18.19 -0.08
CA PRO A 244 -4.01 -17.84 0.74
C PRO A 244 -4.93 -19.01 1.14
N ARG A 245 -4.72 -20.21 0.57
CA ARG A 245 -5.40 -21.45 1.01
C ARG A 245 -4.84 -22.01 2.31
N ASN A 246 -3.69 -21.51 2.74
CA ASN A 246 -3.01 -21.92 3.96
C ASN A 246 -3.39 -20.96 5.10
N ASP A 247 -3.67 -21.48 6.28
CA ASP A 247 -4.01 -20.70 7.48
C ASP A 247 -2.85 -19.80 7.96
N LYS A 248 -1.64 -20.05 7.46
CA LYS A 248 -0.43 -19.25 7.69
C LYS A 248 -0.27 -18.08 6.72
N ALA A 249 -1.20 -17.88 5.79
CA ALA A 249 -1.10 -16.78 4.82
C ALA A 249 -1.14 -15.40 5.51
N ALA A 250 -0.55 -14.40 4.84
CA ALA A 250 -0.77 -13.02 5.24
C ALA A 250 -2.21 -12.61 4.92
N TYR A 251 -2.73 -11.63 5.64
CA TYR A 251 -4.10 -11.17 5.45
C TYR A 251 -4.24 -9.66 5.60
N VAL A 252 -5.30 -9.16 5.00
CA VAL A 252 -5.86 -7.84 5.31
C VAL A 252 -7.32 -8.05 5.73
N ARG A 253 -7.71 -7.43 6.84
CA ARG A 253 -9.04 -7.54 7.44
C ARG A 253 -9.56 -6.20 7.94
N ASP A 254 -10.82 -6.22 8.38
CA ASP A 254 -11.56 -5.06 8.91
C ASP A 254 -11.49 -3.84 7.99
N LEU A 255 -11.63 -4.09 6.67
CA LEU A 255 -11.60 -3.04 5.66
C LEU A 255 -12.75 -2.06 5.87
N GLN A 256 -12.40 -0.79 6.01
CA GLN A 256 -13.33 0.32 6.02
C GLN A 256 -12.90 1.42 5.04
N ILE A 257 -13.89 2.14 4.55
CA ILE A 257 -13.72 3.34 3.74
C ILE A 257 -14.57 4.47 4.31
N ALA A 258 -14.15 5.71 4.12
CA ALA A 258 -14.95 6.87 4.46
C ALA A 258 -15.56 7.46 3.18
N LEU A 259 -16.87 7.34 3.01
CA LEU A 259 -17.60 7.96 1.87
C LEU A 259 -17.99 9.42 2.13
N SER A 260 -17.88 9.84 3.39
CA SER A 260 -17.94 11.22 3.82
C SER A 260 -16.90 11.44 4.91
N ILE A 261 -16.41 12.68 5.07
CA ILE A 261 -15.32 12.97 5.99
C ILE A 261 -15.68 12.52 7.41
N GLY A 262 -14.76 11.81 8.06
CA GLY A 262 -14.89 11.32 9.44
C GLY A 262 -15.82 10.13 9.63
N LYS A 263 -16.54 9.66 8.59
CA LYS A 263 -17.50 8.56 8.71
C LYS A 263 -17.00 7.30 8.00
N PHE A 264 -16.31 6.45 8.75
CA PHE A 264 -15.86 5.15 8.27
C PHE A 264 -16.99 4.11 8.30
N GLN A 265 -17.10 3.35 7.21
CA GLN A 265 -18.03 2.23 7.08
C GLN A 265 -17.30 1.01 6.52
N ALA A 266 -17.79 -0.18 6.88
CA ALA A 266 -17.28 -1.43 6.33
C ALA A 266 -17.44 -1.46 4.79
N VAL A 267 -16.47 -2.07 4.12
CA VAL A 267 -16.56 -2.39 2.69
C VAL A 267 -17.64 -3.45 2.45
N SER A 268 -18.45 -3.26 1.40
CA SER A 268 -19.57 -4.17 1.06
C SER A 268 -19.35 -5.00 -0.21
N ASP A 269 -18.57 -4.53 -1.20
CA ASP A 269 -18.33 -5.27 -2.45
C ASP A 269 -16.84 -5.39 -2.78
N LEU A 270 -16.09 -5.99 -1.84
CA LEU A 270 -14.68 -6.30 -2.05
C LEU A 270 -14.51 -7.28 -3.22
N LYS A 271 -13.66 -6.92 -4.18
CA LYS A 271 -13.09 -7.82 -5.19
C LYS A 271 -11.62 -8.08 -4.87
N VAL A 272 -11.06 -9.16 -5.40
CA VAL A 272 -9.65 -9.51 -5.26
C VAL A 272 -9.04 -9.89 -6.60
N GLY A 273 -7.73 -9.68 -6.76
CA GLY A 273 -6.99 -10.07 -7.97
C GLY A 273 -5.49 -10.10 -7.76
N ALA A 274 -4.80 -10.89 -8.58
CA ALA A 274 -3.34 -11.01 -8.57
C ALA A 274 -2.76 -10.84 -9.99
N THR A 275 -1.58 -10.23 -10.08
CA THR A 275 -0.89 -10.02 -11.37
C THR A 275 -0.31 -11.31 -11.92
N ASN A 276 0.18 -12.19 -11.04
CA ASN A 276 0.82 -13.44 -11.41
C ASN A 276 0.35 -14.59 -10.47
N PRO A 277 -0.89 -15.09 -10.66
CA PRO A 277 -1.53 -16.05 -9.77
C PRO A 277 -0.79 -17.39 -9.62
N THR A 278 0.16 -17.68 -10.53
CA THR A 278 1.03 -18.86 -10.44
C THR A 278 2.00 -18.77 -9.26
N TYR A 279 2.48 -17.58 -8.91
CA TYR A 279 3.47 -17.37 -7.84
C TYR A 279 2.85 -16.72 -6.61
N TYR A 280 1.97 -15.73 -6.81
CA TYR A 280 1.33 -14.99 -5.73
C TYR A 280 -0.17 -14.96 -5.96
N ASN A 281 -0.94 -15.31 -4.94
CA ASN A 281 -2.38 -15.39 -5.08
C ASN A 281 -3.10 -14.67 -3.93
N VAL A 282 -4.39 -14.44 -4.12
CA VAL A 282 -5.27 -13.76 -3.17
C VAL A 282 -6.61 -14.48 -3.10
N GLU A 283 -7.14 -14.64 -1.89
CA GLU A 283 -8.43 -15.28 -1.66
C GLU A 283 -9.28 -14.44 -0.71
N LYS A 284 -10.50 -14.15 -1.14
CA LYS A 284 -11.47 -13.39 -0.36
C LYS A 284 -12.20 -14.33 0.61
N TYR A 285 -12.29 -13.94 1.89
CA TYR A 285 -13.06 -14.68 2.89
C TYR A 285 -14.37 -13.99 3.27
N SER A 286 -14.38 -12.65 3.24
CA SER A 286 -15.55 -11.82 3.55
C SER A 286 -15.54 -10.55 2.71
N ASN A 287 -16.58 -9.72 2.81
CA ASN A 287 -16.59 -8.41 2.15
C ASN A 287 -15.58 -7.41 2.74
N THR A 288 -14.95 -7.73 3.86
CA THR A 288 -14.00 -6.86 4.55
C THR A 288 -12.66 -7.53 4.79
N SER A 289 -12.41 -8.72 4.23
CA SER A 289 -11.20 -9.50 4.54
C SER A 289 -10.79 -10.46 3.43
N PHE A 290 -9.49 -10.59 3.23
CA PHE A 290 -8.86 -11.49 2.29
C PHE A 290 -7.47 -11.91 2.78
N ALA A 291 -6.99 -13.07 2.35
CA ALA A 291 -5.57 -13.43 2.46
C ALA A 291 -4.85 -13.28 1.13
N TYR A 292 -3.53 -13.16 1.23
CA TYR A 292 -2.63 -13.06 0.11
C TYR A 292 -1.25 -13.63 0.49
N GLY A 293 -0.46 -13.99 -0.52
CA GLY A 293 0.93 -14.37 -0.32
C GLY A 293 1.46 -15.28 -1.41
N GLY A 294 2.61 -15.89 -1.11
CA GLY A 294 3.39 -16.72 -2.03
C GLY A 294 4.82 -16.18 -2.22
N PRO A 295 5.68 -16.82 -3.04
CA PRO A 295 5.47 -18.17 -3.53
C PRO A 295 5.67 -19.17 -2.38
N GLU A 296 4.77 -20.14 -2.27
CA GLU A 296 4.94 -21.25 -1.33
C GLU A 296 6.12 -22.12 -1.82
N ARG A 297 7.09 -22.37 -0.95
CA ARG A 297 8.22 -23.26 -1.28
C ARG A 297 7.70 -24.70 -1.31
N GLY A 298 7.26 -25.13 -2.48
CA GLY A 298 6.80 -26.48 -2.78
C GLY A 298 6.91 -26.85 -4.25
N ASP A 299 6.49 -25.96 -5.16
CA ASP A 299 6.28 -26.34 -6.58
C ASP A 299 6.84 -25.37 -7.63
N ALA A 300 7.67 -24.39 -7.25
CA ALA A 300 8.33 -23.49 -8.22
C ALA A 300 9.42 -24.17 -9.07
N VAL A 301 9.56 -25.50 -8.96
CA VAL A 301 10.32 -26.37 -9.87
C VAL A 301 9.38 -27.40 -10.54
N GLN A 302 8.12 -27.03 -10.83
CA GLN A 302 7.38 -27.71 -11.90
C GLN A 302 7.47 -26.86 -13.16
N LEU A 303 8.36 -27.29 -14.05
CA LEU A 303 8.64 -26.73 -15.36
C LEU A 303 7.39 -26.23 -16.08
N SER A 304 7.51 -25.03 -16.64
CA SER A 304 6.57 -24.37 -17.55
C SER A 304 6.43 -25.12 -18.88
N LEU A 305 5.83 -26.32 -18.90
CA LEU A 305 5.46 -27.00 -20.15
C LEU A 305 4.02 -26.68 -20.59
N ASP A 306 3.09 -26.44 -19.66
CA ASP A 306 1.66 -26.29 -20.02
C ASP A 306 1.26 -24.88 -20.48
N ALA A 307 2.07 -23.86 -20.18
CA ALA A 307 1.78 -22.48 -20.57
C ALA A 307 2.08 -22.17 -22.05
N VAL A 308 2.78 -23.04 -22.76
CA VAL A 308 3.08 -22.87 -24.20
C VAL A 308 1.88 -23.26 -25.08
N LEU A 309 0.90 -24.00 -24.55
CA LEU A 309 -0.21 -24.55 -25.35
C LEU A 309 -1.54 -23.78 -25.25
N ARG A 310 -1.65 -22.75 -24.41
CA ARG A 310 -2.88 -21.94 -24.32
C ARG A 310 -2.58 -20.47 -24.56
N GLY A 311 -2.62 -20.08 -25.83
CA GLY A 311 -2.65 -18.70 -26.27
C GLY A 311 -3.87 -17.99 -25.68
N THR A 312 -3.68 -17.35 -24.53
CA THR A 312 -4.66 -16.44 -23.93
C THR A 312 -3.98 -15.08 -23.85
N ARG A 313 -4.54 -14.07 -24.52
CA ARG A 313 -4.07 -12.67 -24.38
C ARG A 313 -4.36 -12.23 -22.95
N PHE A 314 -3.31 -12.10 -22.15
CA PHE A 314 -3.40 -11.55 -20.79
C PHE A 314 -3.20 -10.04 -20.82
N LEU A 315 -4.15 -9.31 -20.24
CA LEU A 315 -4.03 -7.89 -19.94
C LEU A 315 -2.87 -7.69 -18.94
N LYS A 316 -1.88 -6.88 -19.31
CA LYS A 316 -0.84 -6.41 -18.38
C LYS A 316 -1.52 -5.59 -17.28
N LEU A 317 -1.64 -6.16 -16.09
CA LEU A 317 -2.01 -5.42 -14.88
C LEU A 317 -0.83 -4.51 -14.47
N LYS A 318 -0.80 -3.27 -14.94
CA LYS A 318 -0.18 -2.16 -14.19
C LYS A 318 -1.03 -1.92 -12.94
N LYS A 319 -0.51 -1.25 -11.89
CA LYS A 319 -1.32 -0.79 -10.72
C LYS A 319 -2.71 -0.38 -11.24
N PRO A 320 -3.79 -1.13 -10.91
CA PRO A 320 -5.03 -1.00 -11.64
C PRO A 320 -5.61 0.40 -11.42
N VAL A 321 -5.61 1.24 -12.46
CA VAL A 321 -6.59 2.31 -12.60
C VAL A 321 -7.58 1.77 -13.62
N ILE A 322 -8.73 1.33 -13.13
CA ILE A 322 -9.76 0.71 -13.96
C ILE A 322 -10.33 1.80 -14.88
N SER A 323 -9.85 1.84 -16.13
CA SER A 323 -10.46 2.64 -17.20
C SER A 323 -11.89 2.15 -17.44
N HIS A 324 -12.89 2.97 -17.15
CA HIS A 324 -14.27 2.67 -17.50
C HIS A 324 -14.49 2.84 -19.01
N SER A 325 -15.19 1.86 -19.57
CA SER A 325 -15.64 1.75 -20.96
C SER A 325 -16.39 2.99 -21.46
N SER A 326 -16.03 3.49 -22.64
CA SER A 326 -16.79 4.52 -23.36
C SER A 326 -18.20 4.03 -23.73
N PRO A 327 -19.24 4.88 -23.65
CA PRO A 327 -20.57 4.52 -24.11
C PRO A 327 -20.63 4.47 -25.64
N THR A 328 -21.13 3.37 -26.18
CA THR A 328 -21.51 3.21 -27.58
C THR A 328 -22.59 4.23 -27.94
N ASN A 329 -22.29 5.10 -28.89
CA ASN A 329 -23.23 6.05 -29.47
C ASN A 329 -23.94 5.36 -30.66
N PRO A 330 -25.27 5.10 -30.64
CA PRO A 330 -25.95 4.55 -31.80
C PRO A 330 -26.04 5.60 -32.91
N LYS A 331 -25.47 5.25 -34.06
CA LYS A 331 -25.53 6.01 -35.32
C LYS A 331 -26.97 6.43 -35.64
N ARG A 332 -27.25 7.74 -35.69
CA ARG A 332 -28.37 8.28 -36.48
C ARG A 332 -28.03 8.09 -37.96
N ARG A 333 -28.79 7.23 -38.62
CA ARG A 333 -28.83 7.09 -40.07
C ARG A 333 -29.65 8.27 -40.61
N ALA A 334 -29.00 9.19 -41.31
CA ALA A 334 -29.69 10.18 -42.12
C ALA A 334 -30.14 9.51 -43.41
N GLU A 335 -31.45 9.37 -43.59
CA GLU A 335 -32.06 9.09 -44.89
C GLU A 335 -31.97 10.35 -45.76
N LYS A 336 -31.38 10.19 -46.94
CA LYS A 336 -31.61 11.10 -48.06
C LYS A 336 -32.89 10.64 -48.76
N GLY A 337 -33.93 11.46 -48.71
CA GLY A 337 -35.09 11.38 -49.58
C GLY A 337 -35.28 12.75 -50.22
N THR A 338 -34.93 12.85 -51.50
CA THR A 338 -35.12 14.02 -52.35
C THR A 338 -36.57 14.02 -52.85
N ILE A 339 -37.22 15.19 -52.85
CA ILE A 339 -38.33 15.55 -53.74
C ILE A 339 -37.75 15.46 -55.18
N GLU A 340 -38.38 14.85 -56.19
CA GLU A 340 -39.80 14.79 -56.56
C GLU A 340 -40.52 13.47 -56.31
#